data_AF-A0A6N6JNQ3-F1
#
_entry.id   AF-A0A6N6JNQ3-F1
#
_cell.length_a   1.000
_cell.length_b   1.000
_cell.length_c   1.000
_cell.angle_alpha   90.00
_cell.angle_beta   90.00
_cell.angle_gamma   90.00
#
_symmetry.space_group_name_H-M   'P 1'
#
loop_
_entity.id
_entity.type
_entity.pdbx_description
1 polymer ?
#
loop_
_entity_poly.entity_id
_entity_poly.type
_entity_poly.pdbx_seq_one_letter_code
_entity_poly.pdbx_strand_id
1 'polypeptide(L)'
;MTAEERHFYLRRLHSLSGVVPVGVFLLQHMYSNALSLWGQGVYDEHVHFLIYQPLVLLLELFVVFLPLAFHAGLGVYFMVDAKWNPNKYGYARNWGYTLQRITAFITLIYVVYHVAQTRFSFDDLQKANMYATMPARRPWSGAPAWASSCS
;
A
#
# COMPACT_ATOMS: atom_id res chain seq x y z
N MET A 1 32.83 11.25 -3.65
CA MET A 1 32.04 10.09 -3.21
C MET A 1 32.29 8.96 -4.21
N THR A 2 32.79 7.82 -3.76
CA THR A 2 33.10 6.67 -4.60
C THR A 2 31.82 5.91 -4.98
N ALA A 3 31.90 5.04 -6.00
CA ALA A 3 30.77 4.23 -6.43
C ALA A 3 30.27 3.29 -5.30
N GLU A 4 31.19 2.72 -4.53
CA GLU A 4 30.90 1.84 -3.38
C GLU A 4 30.17 2.58 -2.25
N GLU A 5 30.63 3.79 -1.91
CA GLU A 5 29.96 4.65 -0.93
C GLU A 5 28.52 4.94 -1.35
N ARG A 6 28.31 5.32 -2.62
CA ARG A 6 26.97 5.59 -3.16
C ARG A 6 26.04 4.39 -3.04
N HIS A 7 26.51 3.21 -3.39
CA HIS A 7 25.72 1.98 -3.29
C HIS A 7 25.30 1.68 -1.86
N PHE A 8 26.23 1.83 -0.91
CA PHE A 8 25.97 1.63 0.50
C PHE A 8 24.92 2.61 1.05
N TYR A 9 25.04 3.90 0.73
CA TYR A 9 24.05 4.91 1.14
C TYR A 9 22.67 4.64 0.53
N LEU A 10 22.58 4.26 -0.75
CA LEU A 10 21.31 3.94 -1.39
C LEU A 10 20.60 2.74 -0.74
N ARG A 11 21.35 1.70 -0.36
CA ARG A 11 20.77 0.55 0.38
C ARG A 11 20.24 0.97 1.75
N ARG A 12 20.96 1.84 2.46
CA ARG A 12 20.52 2.39 3.75
C ARG A 12 19.29 3.27 3.60
N LEU A 13 19.26 4.15 2.61
CA LEU A 13 18.11 5.01 2.33
C LEU A 13 16.87 4.20 1.93
N HIS A 14 17.03 3.17 1.11
CA HIS A 14 15.93 2.25 0.76
C HIS A 14 15.36 1.53 1.99
N SER A 15 16.23 1.06 2.89
CA SER A 15 15.79 0.46 4.15
C SER A 15 15.11 1.47 5.05
N LEU A 16 15.66 2.69 5.16
CA LEU A 16 15.11 3.76 5.99
C LEU A 16 13.73 4.19 5.50
N SER A 17 13.55 4.36 4.18
CA SER A 17 12.27 4.71 3.59
C SER A 17 11.23 3.60 3.74
N GLY A 18 11.65 2.33 3.69
CA GLY A 18 10.76 1.20 3.94
C GLY A 18 10.29 1.12 5.39
N VAL A 19 11.18 1.34 6.34
CA VAL A 19 10.88 1.20 7.77
C VAL A 19 10.14 2.41 8.32
N VAL A 20 10.60 3.61 8.03
CA VAL A 20 10.09 4.83 8.68
C VAL A 20 8.84 5.35 7.96
N PRO A 21 8.92 5.96 6.78
CA PRO A 21 7.72 6.53 6.16
C PRO A 21 6.71 5.46 5.72
N VAL A 22 7.16 4.40 5.02
CA VAL A 22 6.24 3.34 4.54
C VAL A 22 5.67 2.54 5.72
N GLY A 23 6.49 2.19 6.71
CA GLY A 23 6.03 1.47 7.91
C GLY A 23 5.01 2.25 8.74
N VAL A 24 5.27 3.55 8.99
CA VAL A 24 4.30 4.41 9.71
C VAL A 24 3.00 4.56 8.93
N PHE A 25 3.08 4.79 7.61
CA PHE A 25 1.89 4.83 6.76
C PHE A 25 1.09 3.53 6.84
N LEU A 26 1.76 2.37 6.79
CA LEU A 26 1.09 1.07 6.87
C LEU A 26 0.35 0.89 8.20
N LEU A 27 0.94 1.29 9.32
CA LEU A 27 0.28 1.23 10.63
C LEU A 27 -0.97 2.11 10.68
N GLN A 28 -0.87 3.37 10.22
CA GLN A 28 -2.01 4.28 10.12
C GLN A 28 -3.09 3.72 9.17
N HIS A 29 -2.67 3.13 8.06
CA HIS A 29 -3.57 2.55 7.07
C HIS A 29 -4.32 1.34 7.64
N MET A 30 -3.63 0.43 8.33
CA MET A 30 -4.26 -0.71 8.99
C MET A 30 -5.21 -0.26 10.11
N TYR A 31 -4.82 0.73 10.92
CA TYR A 31 -5.69 1.32 11.94
C TYR A 31 -6.97 1.91 11.32
N SER A 32 -6.83 2.75 10.29
CA SER A 32 -7.97 3.39 9.61
C SER A 32 -8.90 2.35 8.99
N ASN A 33 -8.36 1.28 8.40
CA ASN A 33 -9.18 0.19 7.85
C ASN A 33 -9.85 -0.65 8.95
N ALA A 34 -9.16 -0.90 10.07
CA ALA A 34 -9.73 -1.64 11.20
C ALA A 34 -10.94 -0.92 11.81
N LEU A 35 -11.07 0.40 11.65
CA LEU A 35 -12.26 1.15 12.08
C LEU A 35 -13.55 0.66 11.40
N SER A 36 -13.47 0.05 10.21
CA SER A 36 -14.63 -0.58 9.56
C SER A 36 -15.26 -1.68 10.41
N LEU A 37 -14.50 -2.32 11.31
CA LEU A 37 -15.00 -3.34 12.23
C LEU A 37 -15.85 -2.75 13.36
N TRP A 38 -15.76 -1.44 13.61
CA TRP A 38 -16.54 -0.72 14.62
C TRP A 38 -17.78 -0.02 14.05
N GLY A 39 -18.11 -0.29 12.79
CA GLY A 39 -19.33 0.17 12.14
C GLY A 39 -19.13 1.41 11.25
N GLN A 40 -20.12 1.63 10.39
CA GLN A 40 -20.05 2.64 9.33
C GLN A 40 -19.76 4.05 9.85
N GLY A 41 -20.48 4.51 10.89
CA GLY A 41 -20.36 5.89 11.37
C GLY A 41 -18.93 6.24 11.81
N VAL A 42 -18.27 5.33 12.54
CA VAL A 42 -16.88 5.52 13.02
C VAL A 42 -15.89 5.55 11.86
N TYR A 43 -16.08 4.67 10.88
CA TYR A 43 -15.22 4.62 9.69
C TYR A 43 -15.39 5.86 8.80
N ASP A 44 -16.63 6.24 8.49
CA ASP A 44 -16.93 7.37 7.62
C ASP A 44 -16.49 8.70 8.26
N GLU A 45 -16.65 8.89 9.58
CA GLU A 45 -16.15 10.06 10.31
C GLU A 45 -14.62 10.18 10.19
N HIS A 46 -13.89 9.07 10.38
CA HIS A 46 -12.43 9.06 10.29
C HIS A 46 -11.94 9.29 8.85
N VAL A 47 -12.60 8.68 7.85
CA VAL A 47 -12.29 8.92 6.43
C VAL A 47 -12.54 10.38 6.07
N HIS A 48 -13.66 10.95 6.51
CA HIS A 48 -13.99 12.36 6.30
C HIS A 48 -12.92 13.27 6.92
N PHE A 49 -12.49 12.98 8.15
CA PHE A 49 -11.38 13.70 8.78
C PHE A 49 -10.13 13.66 7.89
N LEU A 50 -9.73 12.51 7.36
CA LEU A 50 -8.51 12.36 6.56
C LEU A 50 -8.56 13.09 5.21
N ILE A 51 -9.69 13.03 4.49
CA ILE A 51 -9.78 13.60 3.12
C ILE A 51 -9.98 15.11 3.10
N TYR A 52 -10.55 15.69 4.18
CA TYR A 52 -10.84 17.14 4.26
C TYR A 52 -9.80 17.93 5.08
N GLN A 53 -8.64 17.35 5.39
CA GLN A 53 -7.56 18.11 6.03
C GLN A 53 -7.02 19.20 5.09
N PRO A 54 -6.63 20.38 5.65
CA PRO A 54 -5.88 21.35 4.87
C PRO A 54 -4.56 20.71 4.39
N LEU A 55 -4.19 20.95 3.14
CA LEU A 55 -2.95 20.43 2.52
C LEU A 55 -2.91 18.90 2.34
N VAL A 56 -4.05 18.20 2.33
CA VAL A 56 -4.11 16.74 2.12
C VAL A 56 -3.29 16.28 0.91
N LEU A 57 -3.33 16.99 -0.21
CA LEU A 57 -2.56 16.67 -1.42
C LEU A 57 -1.04 16.72 -1.20
N LEU A 58 -0.55 17.69 -0.42
CA LEU A 58 0.87 17.82 -0.10
C LEU A 58 1.29 16.71 0.88
N LEU A 59 0.47 16.43 1.88
CA LEU A 59 0.72 15.35 2.84
C LEU A 59 0.79 14.00 2.11
N GLU A 60 -0.19 13.69 1.27
CA GLU A 60 -0.18 12.47 0.47
C GLU A 60 1.04 12.40 -0.45
N LEU A 61 1.38 13.48 -1.14
CA LEU A 61 2.52 13.47 -2.06
C LEU A 61 3.85 13.25 -1.34
N PHE A 62 4.13 14.01 -0.28
CA PHE A 62 5.44 14.01 0.37
C PHE A 62 5.60 12.95 1.46
N VAL A 63 4.51 12.55 2.13
CA VAL A 63 4.56 11.57 3.22
C VAL A 63 4.28 10.16 2.70
N VAL A 64 3.44 10.02 1.67
CA VAL A 64 3.01 8.69 1.17
C VAL A 64 3.65 8.39 -0.19
N PHE A 65 3.29 9.12 -1.24
CA PHE A 65 3.65 8.76 -2.62
C PHE A 65 5.14 8.83 -2.88
N LEU A 66 5.82 9.92 -2.50
CA LEU A 66 7.24 10.10 -2.79
C LEU A 66 8.12 9.09 -2.05
N PRO A 67 7.97 8.86 -0.73
CA PRO A 67 8.74 7.83 -0.03
C PRO A 67 8.43 6.41 -0.52
N LEU A 68 7.17 6.11 -0.84
CA LEU A 68 6.77 4.81 -1.37
C LEU A 68 7.34 4.57 -2.77
N ALA A 69 7.28 5.57 -3.67
CA ALA A 69 7.85 5.48 -5.01
C ALA A 69 9.38 5.31 -4.96
N PHE A 70 10.06 6.06 -4.08
CA PHE A 70 11.49 5.90 -3.85
C PHE A 70 11.83 4.49 -3.34
N HIS A 71 11.08 4.00 -2.35
CA HIS A 71 11.27 2.65 -1.81
C HIS A 71 11.03 1.58 -2.88
N ALA A 72 9.89 1.61 -3.58
CA ALA A 72 9.54 0.64 -4.60
C ALA A 72 10.55 0.64 -5.77
N GLY A 73 10.96 1.82 -6.25
CA GLY A 73 11.92 1.96 -7.35
C GLY A 73 13.29 1.35 -7.02
N LEU A 74 13.85 1.69 -5.86
CA LEU A 74 15.11 1.07 -5.41
C LEU A 74 14.95 -0.41 -5.07
N GLY A 75 13.79 -0.83 -4.57
CA GLY A 75 13.46 -2.24 -4.33
C GLY A 75 13.50 -3.06 -5.62
N VAL A 76 12.89 -2.56 -6.70
CA VAL A 76 12.96 -3.18 -8.04
C VAL A 76 14.41 -3.23 -8.54
N TYR A 77 15.16 -2.14 -8.41
CA TYR A 77 16.58 -2.11 -8.79
C TYR A 77 17.39 -3.22 -8.08
N PHE A 78 17.24 -3.36 -6.75
CA PHE A 78 17.92 -4.43 -6.00
C PHE A 78 17.35 -5.83 -6.23
N MET A 79 16.16 -5.94 -6.84
CA MET A 79 15.54 -7.21 -7.22
C MET A 79 16.16 -7.80 -8.48
N VAL A 80 16.51 -6.96 -9.45
CA VAL A 80 17.17 -7.41 -10.68
C VAL A 80 18.55 -8.02 -10.41
N ASP A 81 19.31 -7.45 -9.47
CA ASP A 81 20.66 -7.93 -9.10
C ASP A 81 20.65 -9.10 -8.10
N ALA A 82 19.49 -9.66 -7.78
CA ALA A 82 19.33 -10.66 -6.74
C ALA A 82 19.81 -12.06 -7.16
N LYS A 83 20.67 -12.67 -6.36
CA LYS A 83 20.99 -14.11 -6.49
C LYS A 83 20.11 -14.92 -5.55
N TRP A 84 19.13 -15.67 -6.04
CA TRP A 84 18.36 -16.64 -5.25
C TRP A 84 18.91 -18.06 -5.43
N ASN A 85 19.01 -18.85 -4.35
CA ASN A 85 19.28 -20.29 -4.46
C ASN A 85 18.77 -21.06 -3.23
N PRO A 86 17.47 -21.01 -2.91
CA PRO A 86 16.90 -21.70 -1.74
C PRO A 86 17.09 -23.23 -1.81
N ASN A 87 17.14 -23.80 -3.02
CA ASN A 87 17.24 -25.25 -3.22
C ASN A 87 18.64 -25.81 -2.93
N LYS A 88 19.73 -25.04 -3.15
CA LYS A 88 21.10 -25.49 -2.83
C LYS A 88 21.49 -25.21 -1.37
N TYR A 89 20.89 -24.19 -0.74
CA TYR A 89 21.19 -23.77 0.62
C TYR A 89 19.89 -23.55 1.41
N GLY A 90 19.32 -24.63 1.96
CA GLY A 90 18.01 -24.63 2.62
C GLY A 90 17.91 -23.92 3.98
N TYR A 91 18.82 -23.02 4.33
CA TYR A 91 18.80 -22.31 5.61
C TYR A 91 17.62 -21.33 5.69
N ALA A 92 17.02 -21.17 6.88
CA ALA A 92 15.89 -20.27 7.13
C ALA A 92 16.14 -18.84 6.63
N ARG A 93 17.38 -18.34 6.75
CA ARG A 93 17.76 -17.00 6.26
C ARG A 93 17.68 -16.86 4.74
N ASN A 94 18.04 -17.92 4.00
CA ASN A 94 17.98 -17.92 2.54
C ASN A 94 16.52 -17.98 2.06
N TRP A 95 15.69 -18.73 2.78
CA TRP A 95 14.23 -18.72 2.59
C TRP A 95 13.63 -17.36 2.88
N GLY A 96 13.95 -16.72 4.01
CA GLY A 96 13.46 -15.38 4.34
C GLY A 96 13.86 -14.34 3.28
N TYR A 97 15.12 -14.36 2.83
CA TYR A 97 15.59 -13.51 1.72
C TYR A 97 14.81 -13.75 0.42
N THR A 98 14.51 -15.01 0.10
CA THR A 98 13.76 -15.37 -1.12
C THR A 98 12.29 -14.94 -1.01
N LEU A 99 11.64 -15.28 0.11
CA LEU A 99 10.24 -14.94 0.37
C LEU A 99 10.02 -13.44 0.39
N GLN A 100 10.92 -12.66 0.99
CA GLN A 100 10.83 -11.20 1.01
C GLN A 100 10.78 -10.60 -0.40
N ARG A 101 11.49 -11.19 -1.37
CA ARG A 101 11.50 -10.71 -2.77
C ARG A 101 10.26 -11.15 -3.53
N ILE A 102 9.82 -12.37 -3.32
CA ILE A 102 8.56 -12.88 -3.89
C ILE A 102 7.39 -12.02 -3.39
N THR A 103 7.30 -11.79 -2.08
CA THR A 103 6.26 -10.93 -1.51
C THR A 103 6.43 -9.49 -1.98
N ALA A 104 7.64 -8.95 -2.08
CA ALA A 104 7.84 -7.61 -2.62
C ALA A 104 7.29 -7.46 -4.04
N PHE A 105 7.49 -8.45 -4.92
CA PHE A 105 6.94 -8.42 -6.28
C PHE A 105 5.41 -8.47 -6.28
N ILE A 106 4.82 -9.38 -5.51
CA ILE A 106 3.36 -9.51 -5.37
C ILE A 106 2.76 -8.23 -4.79
N THR A 107 3.37 -7.70 -3.72
CA THR A 107 2.95 -6.45 -3.07
C THR A 107 3.05 -5.27 -4.02
N LEU A 108 4.07 -5.19 -4.88
CA LEU A 108 4.19 -4.12 -5.87
C LEU A 108 2.98 -4.11 -6.83
N ILE A 109 2.61 -5.27 -7.37
CA ILE A 109 1.44 -5.41 -8.25
C ILE A 109 0.16 -5.03 -7.49
N TYR A 110 0.01 -5.55 -6.27
CA TYR A 110 -1.15 -5.25 -5.42
C TYR A 110 -1.27 -3.76 -5.11
N VAL A 111 -0.19 -3.08 -4.75
CA VAL A 111 -0.19 -1.65 -4.42
C VAL A 111 -0.59 -0.81 -5.63
N VAL A 112 -0.09 -1.13 -6.83
CA VAL A 112 -0.50 -0.43 -8.06
C VAL A 112 -2.01 -0.57 -8.30
N TYR A 113 -2.54 -1.79 -8.23
CA TYR A 113 -3.98 -2.04 -8.34
C TYR A 113 -4.78 -1.34 -7.24
N HIS A 114 -4.32 -1.46 -5.99
CA HIS A 114 -4.96 -0.88 -4.81
C HIS A 114 -5.08 0.64 -4.95
N VAL A 115 -3.98 1.34 -5.26
CA VAL A 115 -3.98 2.79 -5.45
C VAL A 115 -4.84 3.19 -6.66
N ALA A 116 -4.80 2.44 -7.76
CA ALA A 116 -5.65 2.71 -8.93
C ALA A 116 -7.14 2.70 -8.59
N GLN A 117 -7.58 1.72 -7.79
CA GLN A 117 -8.96 1.62 -7.34
C GLN A 117 -9.29 2.68 -6.28
N THR A 118 -8.52 2.74 -5.18
CA THR A 118 -8.89 3.56 -4.01
C THR A 118 -8.67 5.05 -4.21
N ARG A 119 -7.70 5.45 -5.04
CA ARG A 119 -7.37 6.87 -5.27
C ARG A 119 -7.97 7.44 -6.54
N PHE A 120 -7.85 6.72 -7.66
CA PHE A 120 -8.14 7.28 -8.99
C PHE A 120 -9.49 6.85 -9.55
N SER A 121 -10.07 5.73 -9.08
CA SER A 121 -11.35 5.24 -9.58
C SER A 121 -12.56 5.76 -8.80
N PHE A 122 -12.36 6.27 -7.59
CA PHE A 122 -13.42 6.87 -6.78
C PHE A 122 -13.35 8.41 -6.81
N ASP A 123 -14.51 9.05 -6.94
CA ASP A 123 -14.65 10.48 -6.66
C ASP A 123 -14.67 10.75 -5.14
N ASP A 124 -14.65 12.02 -4.74
CA ASP A 124 -14.53 12.38 -3.31
C ASP A 124 -15.79 12.02 -2.50
N LEU A 125 -16.97 11.99 -3.12
CA LEU A 125 -18.21 11.56 -2.47
C LEU A 125 -18.22 10.03 -2.26
N GLN A 126 -17.70 9.28 -3.22
CA GLN A 126 -17.51 7.84 -3.13
C GLN A 126 -16.47 7.46 -2.08
N LYS A 127 -15.37 8.23 -1.98
CA LYS A 127 -14.38 8.06 -0.91
C LYS A 127 -14.99 8.34 0.46
N ALA A 128 -15.74 9.43 0.61
CA ALA A 128 -16.40 9.80 1.86
C ALA A 128 -17.43 8.75 2.32
N ASN A 129 -18.04 8.03 1.39
CA ASN A 129 -18.99 6.95 1.66
C ASN A 129 -18.41 5.58 1.27
N MET A 130 -17.11 5.36 1.53
CA MET A 130 -16.41 4.12 1.16
C MET A 130 -17.11 2.89 1.71
N TYR A 131 -17.61 2.93 2.96
CA TYR A 131 -18.33 1.81 3.56
C TYR A 131 -19.58 1.41 2.75
N ALA A 132 -20.36 2.39 2.30
CA ALA A 132 -21.57 2.15 1.49
C ALA A 132 -21.24 1.74 0.04
N THR A 133 -20.06 2.09 -0.47
CA THR A 133 -19.63 1.74 -1.83
C THR A 133 -18.85 0.41 -1.91
N MET A 134 -18.33 -0.12 -0.80
CA MET A 134 -17.69 -1.45 -0.72
C MET A 134 -18.58 -2.61 -1.26
N PRO A 135 -19.90 -2.69 -1.02
CA PRO A 135 -20.75 -3.71 -1.62
C PRO A 135 -21.16 -3.42 -3.08
N ALA A 136 -21.04 -2.19 -3.56
CA ALA A 136 -21.73 -1.72 -4.78
C ALA A 136 -20.99 -1.98 -6.10
N ARG A 137 -19.73 -2.48 -6.09
CA ARG A 137 -19.01 -2.86 -7.30
C ARG A 137 -18.32 -4.22 -7.14
N ARG A 138 -19.11 -5.28 -7.32
CA ARG A 138 -18.59 -6.56 -7.80
C ARG A 138 -18.71 -6.59 -9.33
N PRO A 139 -17.65 -6.41 -10.13
CA PRO A 139 -17.74 -6.58 -11.58
C PRO A 139 -18.02 -8.04 -11.99
N TRP A 140 -17.88 -8.98 -11.04
CA TRP A 140 -17.95 -10.42 -11.26
C TRP A 140 -19.13 -11.13 -10.58
N SER A 141 -20.03 -10.40 -9.92
CA SER A 141 -21.32 -10.99 -9.55
C SER A 141 -22.37 -10.44 -10.49
N GLY A 142 -22.95 -11.29 -11.34
CA GLY A 142 -24.21 -11.01 -12.02
C GLY A 142 -25.39 -10.92 -11.04
N ALA A 143 -25.22 -10.20 -9.93
CA ALA A 143 -26.27 -9.93 -8.96
C ALA A 143 -27.16 -8.83 -9.56
N PRO A 144 -28.47 -9.07 -9.76
CA PRO A 144 -29.34 -8.09 -10.38
C PRO A 144 -29.59 -6.91 -9.44
N ALA A 145 -29.91 -5.75 -10.03
CA ALA A 145 -30.06 -4.44 -9.40
C ALA A 145 -31.17 -4.33 -8.32
N TRP A 146 -31.84 -5.42 -7.92
CA TRP A 146 -32.90 -5.40 -6.90
C TRP A 146 -32.40 -5.74 -5.48
N ALA A 147 -31.12 -6.11 -5.30
CA ALA A 147 -30.57 -6.44 -3.98
C ALA A 147 -30.41 -5.22 -3.02
N SER A 148 -30.75 -4.01 -3.46
CA SER A 148 -30.70 -2.78 -2.66
C SER A 148 -31.98 -2.47 -1.87
N SER A 149 -32.86 -3.46 -1.63
CA SER A 149 -34.16 -3.23 -0.97
C SER A 149 -34.44 -4.08 0.27
N CYS A 150 -33.43 -4.51 1.02
CA CYS A 150 -33.66 -5.11 2.34
C CYS A 150 -32.86 -4.38 3.43
N SER A 151 -33.60 -3.50 4.10
CA SER A 151 -33.53 -3.12 5.52
C SER A 151 -32.30 -2.36 6.01
#